data_AF-A0A925QPT1-F1
#
_entry.id   AF-A0A925QPT1-F1
#
_cell.length_a   1.000
_cell.length_b   1.000
_cell.length_c   1.000
_cell.angle_alpha   90.00
_cell.angle_beta   90.00
_cell.angle_gamma   90.00
#
_symmetry.space_group_name_H-M   'P 1'
#
loop_
_entity.id
_entity.type
_entity.pdbx_description
1 polymer ?
#
loop_
_entity_poly.entity_id
_entity_poly.type
_entity_poly.pdbx_seq_one_letter_code
_entity_poly.pdbx_strand_id
1 'polypeptide(L)' 'MTTAIRQADLVESVAAALQYISYYHPADYISHLARAYQGEASPAAKDAIAQILTNSKMCAL' A
#
# COMPACT_ATOMS: atom_id res chain seq x y z
N MET A 1 7.50 20.17 -29.52
CA MET A 1 6.07 19.78 -29.47
C MET A 1 5.68 19.69 -28.00
N THR A 2 4.79 20.53 -27.52
CA THR A 2 4.30 20.53 -26.13
C THR A 2 2.99 19.75 -26.08
N THR A 3 2.92 18.72 -25.23
CA THR A 3 1.66 18.00 -24.97
C THR A 3 0.79 18.83 -24.03
N ALA A 4 -0.42 19.17 -24.46
CA ALA A 4 -1.38 19.90 -23.62
C ALA A 4 -2.14 18.91 -22.72
N ILE A 5 -2.02 19.09 -21.40
CA ILE A 5 -2.77 18.34 -20.39
C ILE A 5 -4.15 18.99 -20.21
N ARG A 6 -5.21 18.20 -20.33
CA ARG A 6 -6.59 18.63 -20.14
C ARG A 6 -7.01 18.44 -18.68
N GLN A 7 -8.05 19.15 -18.27
CA GLN A 7 -8.63 18.98 -16.93
C GLN A 7 -9.04 17.52 -16.65
N ALA A 8 -9.60 16.83 -17.64
CA ALA A 8 -10.00 15.42 -17.51
C ALA A 8 -8.80 14.51 -17.20
N ASP A 9 -7.67 14.71 -17.89
CA ASP A 9 -6.44 13.95 -17.67
C ASP A 9 -5.94 14.09 -16.22
N LEU A 10 -6.02 15.31 -15.67
CA LEU A 10 -5.66 15.57 -14.28
C LEU A 10 -6.60 14.85 -13.30
N VAL A 11 -7.92 14.98 -13.50
CA VAL A 11 -8.92 14.35 -12.62
C VAL A 11 -8.76 12.83 -12.63
N GLU A 12 -8.62 12.23 -13.82
CA GLU A 12 -8.46 10.79 -13.98
C GLU A 12 -7.16 10.29 -13.33
N SER A 13 -6.04 10.99 -13.55
CA SER A 13 -4.75 10.59 -12.98
C SER A 13 -4.75 10.64 -11.45
N VAL A 14 -5.36 11.65 -10.84
CA VAL A 14 -5.48 11.75 -9.38
C VAL A 14 -6.42 10.66 -8.84
N ALA A 15 -7.57 10.44 -9.48
CA ALA A 15 -8.49 9.38 -9.07
C ALA A 15 -7.83 8.00 -9.14
N ALA A 16 -7.10 7.71 -10.22
CA ALA A 16 -6.36 6.46 -10.38
C ALA A 16 -5.25 6.30 -9.34
N ALA A 17 -4.50 7.38 -9.04
CA ALA A 17 -3.47 7.36 -8.02
C ALA A 17 -4.07 7.08 -6.62
N LEU A 18 -5.17 7.75 -6.27
CA LEU A 18 -5.86 7.54 -4.99
C LEU A 18 -6.42 6.12 -4.87
N GLN A 19 -7.02 5.60 -5.94
CA GLN A 19 -7.49 4.22 -5.99
C GLN A 19 -6.33 3.24 -5.79
N TYR A 20 -5.19 3.46 -6.46
CA TYR A 20 -4.02 2.61 -6.34
C TYR A 20 -3.46 2.58 -4.91
N ILE A 21 -3.20 3.74 -4.30
CA ILE A 21 -2.61 3.80 -2.94
C ILE A 21 -3.56 3.28 -1.85
N SER A 22 -4.87 3.23 -2.11
CA SER A 22 -5.83 2.63 -1.18
C SER A 22 -5.78 1.10 -1.14
N TYR A 23 -5.16 0.47 -2.15
CA TYR A 23 -5.14 -0.98 -2.34
C TYR A 23 -3.74 -1.58 -2.22
N TYR A 24 -2.72 -0.83 -2.66
CA TYR A 24 -1.34 -1.29 -2.71
C TYR A 24 -0.47 -0.57 -1.70
N HIS A 25 0.39 -1.34 -1.05
CA HIS A 25 1.46 -0.82 -0.22
C HIS A 25 2.81 -0.95 -0.93
N PRO A 26 3.74 0.00 -0.72
CA PRO A 26 5.11 -0.11 -1.22
C PRO A 26 5.81 -1.41 -0.78
N ALA A 27 6.66 -1.97 -1.64
CA ALA A 27 7.34 -3.24 -1.37
C ALA A 27 8.30 -3.18 -0.17
N ASP A 28 8.94 -2.03 0.05
CA ASP A 28 9.79 -1.75 1.20
C ASP A 28 8.98 -1.69 2.50
N TYR A 29 7.82 -1.05 2.51
CA TYR A 29 6.90 -1.05 3.65
C TYR A 29 6.53 -2.49 4.08
N ILE A 30 6.14 -3.33 3.11
CA ILE A 30 5.83 -4.75 3.38
C ILE A 30 7.05 -5.51 3.91
N SER A 31 8.22 -5.28 3.32
CA SER A 31 9.48 -5.91 3.74
C SER A 31 9.87 -5.52 5.17
N HIS A 32 9.69 -4.25 5.54
CA HIS A 32 9.93 -3.75 6.88
C HIS A 32 8.95 -4.33 7.90
N LEU A 33 7.66 -4.43 7.57
CA LEU A 33 6.68 -5.09 8.44
C LEU A 33 6.96 -6.59 8.61
N ALA A 34 7.35 -7.29 7.55
CA ALA A 34 7.72 -8.70 7.64
C ALA A 34 8.93 -8.92 8.57
N ARG A 35 9.94 -8.04 8.48
CA ARG A 35 11.08 -8.06 9.41
C ARG A 35 10.65 -7.76 10.85
N ALA A 36 9.75 -6.78 11.05
CA ALA A 36 9.21 -6.47 12.37
C ALA A 36 8.44 -7.65 12.96
N TYR A 37 7.59 -8.31 12.18
CA TYR A 37 6.85 -9.51 12.58
C TYR A 37 7.78 -10.64 13.10
N GLN A 38 8.90 -10.86 12.42
CA GLN A 38 9.87 -11.89 12.80
C GLN A 38 10.53 -11.59 14.15
N GLY A 39 10.83 -10.32 14.42
CA GLY A 39 11.53 -9.88 15.64
C GLY A 39 10.63 -9.48 16.81
N GLU A 40 9.32 -9.33 16.61
CA GLU A 40 8.39 -8.86 17.64
C GLU A 40 8.17 -9.92 18.73
N ALA A 41 8.29 -9.47 19.99
CA ALA A 41 8.16 -10.28 21.18
C ALA A 41 6.77 -10.20 21.82
N SER A 42 6.08 -9.06 21.69
CA SER A 42 4.72 -8.86 22.19
C SER A 42 3.72 -9.63 21.32
N PRO A 43 2.96 -10.60 21.87
CA PRO A 43 1.99 -11.37 21.10
C PRO A 43 0.95 -10.48 20.41
N ALA A 44 0.40 -9.50 21.12
CA ALA A 44 -0.61 -8.60 20.58
C ALA A 44 -0.07 -7.73 19.42
N ALA A 45 1.18 -7.25 19.54
CA ALA A 45 1.80 -6.47 18.47
C ALA A 45 2.12 -7.36 17.26
N LYS A 46 2.59 -8.58 17.50
CA LYS A 46 2.89 -9.57 16.46
C LYS A 46 1.64 -9.93 15.66
N ASP A 47 0.51 -10.13 16.33
CA ASP A 47 -0.78 -10.40 15.70
C ASP A 47 -1.28 -9.20 14.88
N ALA A 48 -1.12 -7.97 15.39
CA ALA A 48 -1.46 -6.77 14.65
C ALA A 48 -0.66 -6.64 13.35
N ILE A 49 0.65 -6.90 13.37
CA ILE A 49 1.49 -6.89 12.17
C ILE A 49 1.04 -7.99 11.19
N ALA A 50 0.73 -9.19 11.68
CA ALA A 50 0.23 -10.28 10.84
C ALA A 50 -1.08 -9.91 10.15
N GLN A 51 -2.00 -9.22 10.85
CA GLN A 51 -3.25 -8.76 10.27
C GLN A 51 -3.02 -7.71 9.18
N ILE A 52 -2.10 -6.76 9.38
CA ILE A 52 -1.75 -5.76 8.37
C ILE A 52 -1.19 -6.43 7.11
N LEU A 53 -0.27 -7.38 7.27
CA LEU A 53 0.31 -8.14 6.15
C LEU A 53 -0.75 -8.96 5.40
N THR A 54 -1.66 -9.60 6.14
CA THR A 54 -2.77 -10.38 5.56
C THR A 54 -3.72 -9.48 4.78
N ASN A 55 -4.14 -8.35 5.36
CA ASN A 55 -5.00 -7.37 4.70
C ASN A 55 -4.34 -6.83 3.42
N SER A 56 -3.05 -6.51 3.49
CA SER A 56 -2.29 -6.03 2.34
C SER A 56 -2.28 -7.05 1.19
N LYS A 57 -2.12 -8.34 1.52
CA LYS A 57 -2.20 -9.43 0.53
C LYS A 57 -3.61 -9.56 -0.05
N MET A 58 -4.65 -9.51 0.79
CA MET A 58 -6.04 -9.65 0.34
C MET A 58 -6.46 -8.51 -0.59
N CYS A 59 -5.99 -7.28 -0.34
CA CYS A 59 -6.21 -6.16 -1.27
C CYS A 59 -5.42 -6.34 -2.57
N ALA A 60 -4.23 -6.94 -2.57
CA ALA A 60 -3.45 -7.06 -3.81
C ALA A 60 -3.87 -8.24 -4.73
N LEU A 61 -4.84 -9.07 -4.33
CA LEU A 61 -5.32 -10.25 -5.07
C LEU A 61 -6.58 -9.94 -5.88
#